data_AF-A0A5C9EWR2-F1
#
_entry.id   AF-A0A5C9EWR2-F1
#
_cell.length_a   1.000
_cell.length_b   1.000
_cell.length_c   1.000
_cell.angle_alpha   90.00
_cell.angle_beta   90.00
_cell.angle_gamma   90.00
#
_symmetry.space_group_name_H-M   'P 1'
#
loop_
_entity.id
_entity.type
_entity.pdbx_description
1 polymer ?
#
loop_
_entity_poly.entity_id
_entity_poly.type
_entity_poly.pdbx_seq_one_letter_code
_entity_poly.pdbx_strand_id
1 'polypeptide(L)'
;MATLGKDGVVLFQDEARVQYSPTITRMWALKGQKPEINTYGGRSRQHLIRAVDPGSGKVHVVFSKTLKAGQFQHFLEGLLFKYKDKGNWKNSSQV
;
A
#
# COMPACT_ATOMS: atom_id res chain seq x y z
N MET A 1 -17.87 -15.66 11.49
CA MET A 1 -17.03 -15.81 10.29
C MET A 1 -17.86 -15.33 9.11
N ALA A 2 -17.45 -14.28 8.40
CA ALA A 2 -18.24 -13.76 7.28
C ALA A 2 -18.24 -14.79 6.14
N THR A 3 -19.41 -15.29 5.75
CA THR A 3 -19.56 -16.15 4.57
C THR A 3 -19.62 -15.28 3.34
N LEU A 4 -18.61 -15.38 2.48
CA LEU A 4 -18.62 -14.73 1.18
C LEU A 4 -19.79 -15.27 0.35
N GLY A 5 -20.57 -14.38 -0.28
CA GLY A 5 -21.45 -14.79 -1.37
C GLY A 5 -20.63 -15.48 -2.47
N LYS A 6 -21.26 -16.37 -3.25
CA LYS A 6 -20.60 -17.25 -4.23
C LYS A 6 -19.66 -16.53 -5.22
N ASP A 7 -19.85 -15.21 -5.42
CA ASP A 7 -19.08 -14.35 -6.32
C ASP A 7 -18.34 -13.19 -5.60
N GLY A 8 -18.30 -13.21 -4.27
CA GLY A 8 -17.65 -12.16 -3.50
C GLY A 8 -16.15 -12.07 -3.80
N VAL A 9 -15.60 -10.86 -3.80
CA VAL A 9 -14.15 -10.65 -3.93
C VAL A 9 -13.59 -10.23 -2.58
N VAL A 10 -12.59 -10.98 -2.09
CA VAL A 10 -11.79 -10.57 -0.93
C VAL A 10 -10.57 -9.83 -1.43
N LEU A 11 -10.36 -8.61 -0.93
CA LEU A 11 -9.14 -7.86 -1.14
C LEU A 11 -8.38 -7.76 0.19
N PHE A 12 -7.10 -8.09 0.17
CA PHE A 12 -6.21 -7.86 1.30
C PHE A 12 -5.59 -6.47 1.15
N GLN A 13 -5.74 -5.63 2.18
CA GLN A 13 -5.37 -4.23 2.13
C GLN A 13 -4.31 -3.95 3.19
N ASP A 14 -3.30 -3.17 2.81
CA ASP A 14 -2.29 -2.67 3.74
C ASP A 14 -1.75 -1.30 3.28
N GLU A 15 -1.11 -0.60 4.21
CA GLU A 15 -0.47 0.70 4.01
C GLU A 15 1.02 0.57 4.26
N ALA A 16 1.83 1.17 3.40
CA ALA A 16 3.27 1.19 3.58
C ALA A 16 3.84 2.60 3.44
N ARG A 17 5.03 2.76 3.99
CA ARG A 17 5.81 3.99 3.88
C ARG A 17 7.21 3.65 3.44
N VAL A 18 7.58 4.16 2.27
CA VAL A 18 8.96 4.08 1.79
C VAL A 18 9.64 5.39 2.15
N GLN A 19 10.68 5.31 2.95
CA GLN A 19 11.52 6.45 3.28
C GLN A 19 12.83 6.32 2.51
N TYR A 20 13.25 7.42 1.88
CA TYR A 20 14.59 7.51 1.35
C TYR A 20 15.56 7.59 2.54
N SER A 21 16.26 6.49 2.78
CA SER A 21 17.29 6.36 3.80
C SER A 21 18.42 5.55 3.18
N PRO A 22 19.47 6.20 2.64
CA PRO A 22 20.58 5.48 2.03
C PRO A 22 21.19 4.55 3.08
N THR A 23 21.22 3.25 2.77
CA THR A 23 21.84 2.27 3.65
C THR A 23 23.34 2.32 3.40
N ILE A 24 24.10 2.74 4.41
CA ILE A 24 25.55 2.71 4.34
C ILE A 24 25.98 1.25 4.46
N THR A 25 26.59 0.73 3.41
CA THR A 25 27.16 -0.61 3.38
C THR A 25 28.68 -0.53 3.45
N ARG A 26 29.33 -1.66 3.74
CA ARG A 26 30.80 -1.72 3.79
C ARG A 26 31.37 -1.46 2.40
N MET A 27 32.29 -0.49 2.29
CA MET A 27 32.95 -0.12 1.05
C MET A 27 34.48 -0.21 1.23
N TRP A 28 35.18 -0.55 0.14
CA TRP A 28 36.63 -0.47 0.09
C TRP A 28 37.06 0.96 -0.23
N ALA A 29 38.10 1.44 0.45
CA ALA A 29 38.75 2.71 0.16
C ALA A 29 40.26 2.57 0.35
N LEU A 30 41.02 3.43 -0.33
CA LEU A 30 42.47 3.48 -0.16
C LEU A 30 42.84 3.88 1.27
N LYS A 31 43.97 3.38 1.78
CA LYS A 31 44.44 3.71 3.13
C LYS A 31 44.61 5.22 3.26
N GLY A 32 43.95 5.81 4.26
CA GLY A 32 43.94 7.26 4.49
C GLY A 32 42.86 8.03 3.72
N GLN A 33 42.07 7.36 2.88
CA GLN A 33 40.92 7.96 2.20
C GLN A 33 39.61 7.51 2.84
N LYS A 34 38.72 8.47 3.08
CA LYS A 34 37.35 8.22 3.52
C LYS A 34 36.43 8.29 2.29
N PRO A 35 35.68 7.22 1.98
CA PRO A 35 34.69 7.28 0.91
C PRO A 35 33.59 8.26 1.32
N GLU A 36 33.30 9.22 0.45
CA GLU A 36 32.20 10.15 0.62
C GLU A 36 30.95 9.56 -0.04
N ILE A 37 29.88 9.46 0.73
CA ILE A 37 28.59 8.98 0.22
C ILE A 37 27.69 10.21 0.09
N ASN A 38 27.46 10.64 -1.14
CA ASN A 38 26.53 11.71 -1.43
C ASN A 38 25.11 11.26 -1.06
N THR A 39 24.61 11.78 0.05
CA THR A 39 23.23 11.55 0.50
C THR A 39 22.41 12.81 0.26
N TYR A 40 21.25 12.67 -0.38
CA TYR A 40 20.28 13.77 -0.39
C TYR A 40 19.86 14.10 1.04
N GLY A 41 20.10 15.34 1.47
CA GLY A 41 19.62 15.84 2.74
C GLY A 41 18.09 16.04 2.68
N GLY A 42 17.36 15.48 3.64
CA GLY A 42 15.93 15.72 3.80
C GLY A 42 15.11 14.48 4.17
N ARG A 43 13.91 14.71 4.74
CA ARG A 43 12.93 13.66 5.00
C ARG A 43 12.10 13.38 3.74
N SER A 44 12.71 12.75 2.73
CA SER A 44 11.96 12.28 1.56
C SER A 44 11.24 10.97 1.90
N ARG A 45 9.91 11.00 1.84
CA ARG A 45 9.03 9.89 2.18
C ARG A 45 7.89 9.81 1.19
N GLN A 46 7.49 8.59 0.86
CA GLN A 46 6.35 8.29 0.02
C GLN A 46 5.46 7.29 0.75
N HIS A 47 4.18 7.63 0.89
CA HIS A 47 3.18 6.71 1.41
C HIS A 47 2.49 5.99 0.26
N LEU A 48 2.11 4.74 0.50
CA LEU A 48 1.35 3.94 -0.45
C LEU A 48 0.24 3.20 0.29
N ILE A 49 -0.95 3.24 -0.30
CA ILE A 49 -2.12 2.46 0.14
C ILE A 49 -2.34 1.41 -0.93
N ARG A 50 -2.44 0.13 -0.54
CA ARG A 50 -2.53 -0.98 -1.47
C ARG A 50 -3.63 -1.94 -1.09
N ALA A 51 -4.25 -2.52 -2.11
CA ALA A 51 -5.13 -3.67 -1.97
C ALA A 51 -4.78 -4.71 -3.04
N VAL A 52 -4.74 -5.98 -2.66
CA VAL A 52 -4.44 -7.11 -3.55
C VAL A 52 -5.61 -8.09 -3.56
N ASP A 53 -6.00 -8.48 -4.76
CA ASP A 53 -6.84 -9.65 -5.01
C ASP A 53 -5.92 -10.88 -5.16
N PRO A 54 -5.90 -11.81 -4.20
CA PRO A 54 -5.03 -12.97 -4.26
C PRO A 54 -5.46 -13.98 -5.33
N GLY A 55 -6.74 -13.96 -5.73
CA GLY A 55 -7.26 -14.87 -6.75
C GLY A 55 -6.80 -14.46 -8.15
N SER A 56 -6.81 -13.16 -8.46
CA SER A 56 -6.38 -12.64 -9.77
C SER A 56 -4.94 -12.11 -9.80
N GLY A 57 -4.29 -11.94 -8.66
CA GLY A 57 -3.00 -11.26 -8.54
C GLY A 57 -3.06 -9.75 -8.79
N LYS A 58 -4.26 -9.18 -8.98
CA LYS A 58 -4.45 -7.76 -9.28
C LYS A 58 -4.14 -6.90 -8.06
N VAL A 59 -3.31 -5.89 -8.25
CA VAL A 59 -2.94 -4.92 -7.23
C VAL A 59 -3.51 -3.54 -7.58
N HIS A 60 -4.16 -2.91 -6.62
CA HIS A 60 -4.52 -1.49 -6.68
C HIS A 60 -3.59 -0.72 -5.75
N VAL A 61 -3.00 0.37 -6.24
CA VAL A 61 -2.01 1.15 -5.50
C VAL A 61 -2.32 2.63 -5.69
N VAL A 62 -2.29 3.38 -4.60
CA VAL A 62 -2.29 4.85 -4.63
C VAL A 62 -1.07 5.36 -3.89
N PHE A 63 -0.38 6.30 -4.51
CA PHE A 63 0.76 7.02 -3.92
C PHE A 63 0.26 8.33 -3.33
N SER A 64 0.66 8.64 -2.09
CA SER A 64 0.36 9.94 -1.48
C SER A 64 1.54 10.50 -0.70
N LYS A 65 1.67 11.83 -0.71
CA LYS A 65 2.66 12.54 0.11
C LYS A 65 2.35 12.44 1.60
N THR A 66 1.09 12.18 1.96
CA THR A 66 0.63 12.06 3.34
C THR A 66 -0.35 10.91 3.50
N LEU A 67 -0.30 10.21 4.62
CA LEU A 67 -1.30 9.19 4.96
C LEU A 67 -2.32 9.82 5.93
N LYS A 68 -3.48 10.21 5.38
CA LYS A 68 -4.60 10.79 6.14
C LYS A 68 -5.87 10.00 5.83
N ALA A 69 -6.82 10.01 6.77
CA ALA A 69 -8.10 9.31 6.63
C ALA A 69 -8.81 9.61 5.29
N GLY A 70 -8.82 10.87 4.83
CA GLY A 70 -9.46 11.22 3.55
C GLY A 70 -8.82 10.58 2.32
N GLN A 71 -7.50 10.36 2.32
CA GLN A 71 -6.81 9.66 1.22
C GLN A 71 -7.16 8.17 1.21
N PHE A 72 -7.29 7.60 2.40
CA PHE A 72 -7.71 6.21 2.58
C PHE A 72 -9.17 6.00 2.18
N GLN A 73 -10.06 6.88 2.62
CA GLN A 73 -11.47 6.86 2.23
C GLN A 73 -11.62 6.94 0.72
N HIS A 74 -10.93 7.88 0.06
CA HIS A 74 -11.01 8.02 -1.39
C HIS A 74 -10.52 6.75 -2.13
N PHE A 75 -9.49 6.09 -1.59
CA PHE A 75 -9.03 4.80 -2.10
C PHE A 75 -10.11 3.71 -1.98
N LEU A 76 -10.76 3.61 -0.82
CA LEU A 76 -11.85 2.65 -0.60
C LEU A 76 -13.06 2.92 -1.48
N GLU A 77 -13.44 4.19 -1.66
CA GLU A 77 -14.53 4.59 -2.57
C GLU A 77 -14.22 4.17 -4.01
N GLY A 78 -12.97 4.36 -4.46
CA GLY A 78 -12.51 3.88 -5.77
C GLY A 78 -12.58 2.36 -5.91
N LEU A 79 -12.27 1.61 -4.86
CA LEU A 79 -12.42 0.14 -4.86
C LEU A 79 -13.90 -0.26 -4.88
N LEU A 80 -14.75 0.36 -4.06
CA LEU A 80 -16.19 0.07 -4.04
C LEU A 80 -16.83 0.34 -5.40
N PHE A 81 -16.49 1.46 -6.04
CA PHE A 81 -16.97 1.77 -7.39
C PHE A 81 -16.54 0.70 -8.41
N LYS A 82 -15.29 0.24 -8.33
CA LYS A 82 -14.71 -0.74 -9.26
C LYS A 82 -15.25 -2.16 -9.08
N TYR A 83 -15.69 -2.51 -7.88
CA TYR A 83 -16.20 -3.84 -7.52
C TYR A 83 -17.70 -3.85 -7.21
N LYS A 84 -18.43 -2.79 -7.59
CA LYS A 84 -19.85 -2.57 -7.29
C LYS A 84 -20.73 -3.79 -7.61
N ASP A 85 -20.45 -4.47 -8.72
CA ASP A 85 -21.26 -5.60 -9.20
C ASP A 85 -20.80 -6.95 -8.64
N LYS A 86 -19.68 -6.99 -7.92
CA LYS A 86 -19.11 -8.22 -7.32
C LYS A 86 -19.46 -8.37 -5.84
N GLY A 87 -20.12 -7.38 -5.25
CA GLY A 87 -20.55 -7.38 -3.86
C GLY A 87 -22.05 -7.54 -3.74
N ASN A 88 -22.62 -8.71 -4.08
CA ASN A 88 -23.99 -9.03 -3.70
C ASN A 88 -24.05 -9.31 -2.19
N TRP A 89 -24.00 -8.24 -1.40
CA TRP A 89 -24.14 -8.24 0.05
C TRP A 89 -25.63 -8.35 0.41
N LYS A 90 -26.09 -9.56 0.77
CA LYS A 90 -27.39 -9.71 1.44
C LYS A 90 -27.19 -9.52 2.94
N ASN A 91 -27.82 -8.51 3.53
CA ASN A 91 -27.92 -8.35 4.97
C ASN A 91 -28.62 -9.58 5.57
N SER A 92 -27.86 -10.51 6.16
CA SER A 92 -28.40 -11.55 7.02
C SER A 92 -28.57 -10.99 8.43
N SER A 93 -29.60 -10.17 8.62
CA SER A 93 -30.02 -9.68 9.94
C SER A 93 -31.55 -9.63 10.04
N GLN A 94 -32.17 -10.81 9.92
CA GLN A 94 -33.48 -11.11 10.52
C GLN A 94 -33.49 -12.62 10.81
N VAL A 95 -32.98 -13.02 11.99
CA VAL A 95 -33.55 -13.99 12.94
C VAL A 95 -32.89 -13.73 14.28
#